data_AF-A0A6F9ZKP8-F1
#
_entry.id   AF-A0A6F9ZKP8-F1
#
_cell.length_a   1.000
_cell.length_b   1.000
_cell.length_c   1.000
_cell.angle_alpha   90.00
_cell.angle_beta   90.00
_cell.angle_gamma   90.00
#
_symmetry.space_group_name_H-M   'P 1'
#
loop_
_entity.id
_entity.type
_entity.pdbx_description
1 polymer ?
#
loop_
_entity_poly.entity_id
_entity_poly.type
_entity_poly.pdbx_seq_one_letter_code
_entity_poly.pdbx_strand_id
1 'polypeptide(L)' 'MHRNFGLTHYIRLYLDDELLNEIDLTKTVNSKKSAGAGDNPFHTPMFLLLNLAMGSTGGKVDEAALPMHYEIDYVRVYQK' A
#
# COMPACT_ATOMS: atom_id res chain seq x y z
N MET A 1 7.71 -17.63 30.32
CA MET A 1 7.82 -16.28 29.73
C MET A 1 7.03 -16.26 28.43
N HIS A 2 5.82 -15.70 28.46
CA HIS A 2 4.92 -15.64 27.31
C HIS A 2 5.19 -14.32 26.58
N ARG A 3 5.70 -14.36 25.34
CA ARG A 3 5.81 -13.17 24.50
C ARG A 3 4.64 -13.17 23.52
N ASN A 4 3.71 -12.25 23.70
CA ASN A 4 2.63 -11.99 22.75
C ASN A 4 3.21 -11.33 21.49
N PHE A 5 2.99 -11.94 20.33
CA PHE A 5 3.36 -11.39 19.03
C PHE A 5 2.08 -11.10 18.24
N GLY A 6 1.53 -9.88 18.38
CA GLY A 6 0.46 -9.37 17.53
C GLY A 6 1.06 -8.58 16.36
N LEU A 7 1.03 -9.15 15.15
CA LEU A 7 1.53 -8.48 13.93
C LEU A 7 0.47 -7.59 13.23
N THR A 8 -0.64 -7.26 13.90
CA THR A 8 -1.82 -6.66 13.25
C THR A 8 -2.16 -5.27 13.81
N HIS A 9 -1.16 -4.43 14.06
CA HIS A 9 -1.38 -3.09 14.64
C HIS A 9 -0.99 -1.94 13.72
N TYR A 10 -0.06 -2.15 12.79
CA TYR A 10 0.46 -1.08 11.95
C TYR A 10 0.58 -1.50 10.50
N ILE A 11 0.38 -0.55 9.59
CA ILE A 11 0.94 -0.62 8.24
C ILE A 11 2.21 0.22 8.24
N ARG A 12 3.30 -0.35 7.73
CA ARG A 12 4.60 0.29 7.64
C ARG A 12 5.11 0.22 6.21
N LEU A 13 5.58 1.36 5.70
CA LEU A 13 6.18 1.47 4.39
C LEU A 13 7.68 1.71 4.54
N TYR A 14 8.46 0.89 3.84
CA TYR A 14 9.90 0.92 3.87
C TYR A 14 10.45 1.19 2.47
N LEU A 15 11.56 1.91 2.39
CA LEU A 15 12.39 2.05 1.20
C LEU A 15 13.82 1.75 1.62
N ASP A 16 14.49 0.84 0.91
CA ASP A 16 15.87 0.42 1.22
C ASP A 16 16.08 0.08 2.71
N ASP A 17 15.13 -0.68 3.27
CA ASP A 17 15.06 -1.08 4.70
C ASP A 17 14.84 0.06 5.72
N GLU A 18 14.70 1.31 5.27
CA GLU A 18 14.41 2.46 6.12
C GLU A 18 12.90 2.70 6.27
N LEU A 19 12.43 2.92 7.50
CA LEU A 19 11.02 3.22 7.78
C LEU A 19 10.67 4.65 7.35
N LEU A 20 9.84 4.78 6.32
CA LEU A 20 9.39 6.09 5.82
C LEU A 20 8.05 6.52 6.41
N ASN A 21 7.13 5.56 6.60
CA ASN A 21 5.79 5.86 7.10
C ASN A 21 5.25 4.70 7.96
N GLU A 22 4.52 5.06 9.01
CA GLU A 22 3.82 4.13 9.90
C GLU A 22 2.43 4.68 10.20
N ILE A 23 1.41 3.83 10.12
CA ILE A 23 0.07 4.16 10.59
C ILE A 23 -0.48 3.04 11.46
N ASP A 24 -1.03 3.44 12.61
CA ASP A 24 -1.79 2.56 13.50
C ASP A 24 -3.14 2.20 12.84
N LEU A 25 -3.40 0.91 12.66
CA LEU A 25 -4.63 0.40 12.06
C LEU A 25 -5.89 0.81 12.84
N THR A 26 -5.80 1.10 14.14
CA THR A 26 -6.94 1.64 14.90
C THR A 26 -7.37 3.02 14.40
N LYS A 27 -6.49 3.73 13.68
CA LYS A 27 -6.75 5.05 13.08
C LYS A 27 -7.17 4.99 11.62
N THR A 28 -7.21 3.80 11.01
CA THR A 28 -7.60 3.61 9.60
C THR A 28 -9.05 3.20 9.43
N VAL A 29 -9.91 3.53 10.41
CA VAL A 29 -11.35 3.30 10.34
C VAL A 29 -11.99 4.38 9.47
N ASN A 30 -12.76 3.92 8.48
CA ASN A 30 -13.50 4.77 7.57
C ASN A 30 -14.49 5.68 8.32
N SER A 31 -14.53 6.95 7.93
CA SER A 31 -15.40 7.94 8.58
C SER A 31 -16.89 7.61 8.44
N LYS A 32 -17.70 8.11 9.37
CA LYS A 32 -19.16 7.90 9.39
C LYS A 32 -19.91 8.38 8.13
N LYS A 33 -19.28 9.22 7.30
CA LYS A 33 -19.88 9.78 6.08
C LYS A 33 -19.47 9.02 4.81
N SER A 34 -18.63 8.00 4.93
CA SER A 34 -18.14 7.22 3.79
C SER A 34 -19.02 6.01 3.50
N ALA A 35 -18.92 5.45 2.29
CA ALA A 35 -19.68 4.28 1.86
C ALA A 35 -19.40 3.00 2.69
N GLY A 36 -18.26 2.93 3.38
CA GLY A 36 -17.89 1.84 4.29
C GLY A 36 -17.73 2.32 5.73
N ALA A 37 -18.67 3.14 6.22
CA ALA A 37 -18.59 3.79 7.52
C ALA A 37 -18.37 2.80 8.68
N GLY A 38 -17.31 3.04 9.47
CA GLY A 38 -16.97 2.20 10.62
C GLY A 38 -16.14 0.97 10.27
N ASP A 39 -15.95 0.66 8.99
CA ASP A 39 -15.08 -0.43 8.56
C ASP A 39 -13.61 -0.01 8.61
N ASN A 40 -12.74 -0.98 8.87
CA ASN A 40 -11.32 -0.85 8.56
C ASN A 40 -11.02 -1.65 7.29
N PRO A 41 -10.82 -1.00 6.13
CA PRO A 41 -10.69 -1.70 4.85
C PRO A 41 -9.46 -2.63 4.82
N PHE A 42 -8.44 -2.36 5.65
CA PHE A 42 -7.20 -3.12 5.71
C PHE A 42 -7.30 -4.44 6.49
N HIS A 43 -8.50 -4.83 6.95
CA HIS A 43 -8.79 -6.15 7.52
C HIS A 43 -9.49 -7.09 6.54
N THR A 44 -9.57 -6.72 5.27
CA THR A 44 -10.16 -7.55 4.21
C THR A 44 -9.07 -8.14 3.30
N PRO A 45 -9.32 -9.27 2.62
CA PRO A 45 -8.37 -9.80 1.64
C PRO A 45 -8.09 -8.78 0.53
N MET A 46 -6.81 -8.57 0.24
CA MET A 46 -6.34 -7.68 -0.83
C MET A 46 -5.49 -8.47 -1.83
N PHE A 47 -5.38 -7.94 -3.05
CA PHE A 47 -4.46 -8.44 -4.07
C PHE A 47 -3.44 -7.36 -4.41
N LEU A 48 -2.26 -7.78 -4.90
CA LEU A 48 -1.24 -6.85 -5.38
C LEU A 48 -1.55 -6.47 -6.83
N LEU A 49 -1.65 -5.18 -7.12
CA LEU A 49 -1.72 -4.64 -8.47
C LEU A 49 -0.39 -3.97 -8.82
N LEU A 50 0.22 -4.37 -9.93
CA LEU A 50 1.41 -3.75 -10.50
C LEU A 50 1.02 -3.16 -11.85
N ASN A 51 1.08 -1.84 -11.98
CA ASN A 51 0.69 -1.15 -13.20
C ASN A 51 1.53 0.11 -13.41
N LEU A 52 1.81 0.43 -14.67
CA LEU A 52 2.31 1.74 -15.07
C LEU A 52 1.12 2.65 -15.34
N ALA A 53 0.83 3.56 -14.41
CA ALA A 53 -0.21 4.58 -14.60
C ALA A 53 0.40 5.82 -15.29
N MET A 54 -0.25 6.31 -16.35
CA MET A 54 0.19 7.48 -17.12
C MET A 54 -0.99 8.41 -17.39
N GLY A 55 -0.74 9.72 -17.39
CA GLY A 55 -1.77 10.71 -17.69
C GLY A 55 -2.57 11.20 -16.47
N SER A 56 -3.73 11.81 -16.74
CA SER A 56 -4.72 12.22 -15.73
C SER A 56 -4.12 13.09 -14.60
N THR A 57 -4.29 12.70 -13.33
CA THR A 57 -3.71 13.38 -12.16
C THR A 57 -2.18 13.45 -12.21
N GLY A 58 -1.52 12.57 -12.98
CA GLY A 58 -0.08 12.61 -13.23
C GLY A 58 0.36 13.62 -14.29
N GLY A 59 -0.57 14.35 -14.92
CA GLY A 59 -0.29 15.35 -15.96
C GLY A 59 -0.40 14.80 -17.38
N LYS A 60 -0.05 15.63 -18.38
CA LYS A 60 -0.01 15.20 -19.79
C LYS A 60 1.17 14.25 -20.00
N VAL A 61 0.95 13.13 -20.69
CA VAL A 61 2.03 12.21 -21.08
C VAL A 61 2.95 12.90 -22.08
N ASP A 62 4.25 12.82 -21.84
CA ASP A 62 5.26 13.23 -22.81
C ASP A 62 5.48 12.12 -23.84
N GLU A 63 4.99 12.34 -25.05
CA GLU A 63 5.11 11.37 -26.14
C GLU A 63 6.57 11.17 -26.58
N ALA A 64 7.45 12.15 -26.36
CA ALA A 64 8.87 12.03 -26.67
C ALA A 64 9.61 11.07 -25.73
N ALA A 65 9.03 10.76 -24.56
CA ALA A 65 9.56 9.81 -23.60
C ALA A 65 9.19 8.35 -23.92
N LEU A 66 8.42 8.10 -24.98
CA LEU A 66 8.01 6.76 -25.38
C LEU A 66 9.05 6.08 -26.30
N PRO A 67 9.29 4.76 -26.16
CA PRO A 67 8.65 3.84 -25.22
C PRO A 67 9.26 3.91 -23.81
N MET A 68 8.42 3.78 -22.79
CA MET A 68 8.85 3.63 -21.40
C MET A 68 8.79 2.17 -20.97
N HIS A 69 9.79 1.76 -20.18
CA HIS A 69 9.85 0.42 -19.61
C HIS A 69 9.61 0.51 -18.09
N TYR A 70 8.73 -0.36 -17.59
CA TYR A 70 8.48 -0.52 -16.15
C TYR A 70 8.95 -1.91 -15.75
N GLU A 71 10.14 -1.96 -15.16
CA GLU A 71 10.88 -3.20 -14.90
C GLU A 71 10.81 -3.57 -13.42
N ILE A 72 10.42 -4.81 -13.14
CA ILE A 72 10.30 -5.36 -11.79
C ILE A 72 11.08 -6.67 -11.79
N ASP A 73 12.21 -6.71 -11.07
CA ASP A 73 13.04 -7.91 -10.99
C ASP A 73 12.31 -9.05 -10.24
N TYR A 74 11.73 -8.73 -9.08
CA TYR A 74 10.92 -9.69 -8.34
C TYR A 74 9.97 -9.02 -7.34
N VAL A 75 8.94 -9.77 -6.95
CA VAL A 75 8.09 -9.50 -5.78
C VAL A 75 8.24 -10.66 -4.81
N ARG A 76 8.40 -10.36 -3.53
CA ARG A 76 8.42 -11.37 -2.45
C ARG A 76 7.32 -11.05 -1.44
N VAL A 77 6.54 -12.06 -1.09
CA VAL A 77 5.51 -11.99 -0.06
C VAL A 77 5.89 -12.96 1.05
N TYR A 78 5.95 -12.45 2.27
CA TYR A 78 6.28 -13.24 3.45
C TYR A 78 5.06 -13.26 4.37
N GLN A 79 4.65 -14.45 4.79
CA GLN A 79 3.70 -14.65 5.87
C GLN A 79 4.44 -15.38 6.99
N LYS A 80 4.29 -14.87 8.22
CA LYS A 80 4.80 -15.55 9.43
C LYS A 80 3.76 -16.51 9.97
#